data_AF-X1PHM9-F1
#
_entry.id   AF-X1PHM9-F1
#
_cell.length_a   1.000
_cell.length_b   1.000
_cell.length_c   1.000
_cell.angle_alpha   90.00
_cell.angle_beta   90.00
_cell.angle_gamma   90.00
#
_symmetry.space_group_name_H-M   'P 1'
#
loop_
_entity.id
_entity.type
_entity.pdbx_description
1 polymer ?
#
loop_
_entity_poly.entity_id
_entity_poly.type
_entity_poly.pdbx_seq_one_letter_code
_entity_poly.pdbx_strand_id
1 'polypeptide(L)' 'LNGVIKKTASRDLGVLTDKRILEKVGSTGKGTHYIMK' A
#
# COMPACT_ATOMS: atom_id res chain seq x y z
N LEU A 1 -16.35 -6.99 9.55
CA LEU A 1 -15.56 -5.82 9.96
C LEU A 1 -14.23 -5.87 9.20
N ASN A 2 -14.16 -5.23 8.03
CA ASN A 2 -12.94 -4.89 7.25
C ASN A 2 -13.41 -4.14 5.99
N GLY A 3 -14.10 -3.02 6.21
CA GLY A 3 -14.79 -2.25 5.17
C GLY A 3 -13.87 -1.37 4.34
N VAL A 4 -12.70 -1.86 3.94
CA VAL A 4 -11.79 -1.10 3.07
C VAL A 4 -11.94 -1.61 1.64
N ILE A 5 -12.54 -0.78 0.79
CA ILE A 5 -12.64 -1.06 -0.66
C ILE A 5 -11.23 -1.04 -1.24
N LYS A 6 -10.87 -2.05 -2.06
CA LYS A 6 -9.52 -2.24 -2.65
C LYS A 6 -8.92 -0.96 -3.25
N LYS A 7 -9.74 -0.11 -3.89
CA LYS A 7 -9.32 1.17 -4.48
C LYS A 7 -8.88 2.19 -3.42
N THR A 8 -9.55 2.22 -2.28
CA THR A 8 -9.21 3.07 -1.14
C THR A 8 -7.91 2.61 -0.50
N ALA A 9 -7.76 1.30 -0.25
CA ALA A 9 -6.51 0.74 0.27
C ALA A 9 -5.30 1.08 -0.61
N SER A 10 -5.40 0.90 -1.93
CA SER A 10 -4.31 1.24 -2.85
C SER A 10 -3.96 2.74 -2.84
N ARG A 11 -4.95 3.62 -2.67
CA ARG A 11 -4.74 5.07 -2.58
C ARG A 11 -4.02 5.43 -1.28
N ASP A 12 -4.49 4.89 -0.16
CA ASP A 12 -3.93 5.19 1.16
C ASP A 12 -2.48 4.71 1.27
N LEU A 13 -2.19 3.51 0.74
CA LEU A 13 -0.82 2.97 0.65
C LEU A 13 0.09 3.83 -0.24
N GLY A 14 -0.46 4.42 -1.31
CA GLY A 14 0.26 5.38 -2.14
C GLY A 14 0.65 6.64 -1.36
N VAL A 15 -0.30 7.24 -0.64
CA VAL A 15 -0.05 8.43 0.19
C VAL A 15 1.02 8.15 1.26
N LEU A 16 0.99 6.97 1.87
CA LEU A 16 2.00 6.57 2.86
C LEU A 16 3.38 6.34 2.24
N THR A 17 3.44 5.91 0.99
CA THR A 17 4.69 5.78 0.22
C THR A 17 5.25 7.15 -0.15
N ASP A 18 4.39 8.08 -0.60
CA ASP A 18 4.79 9.46 -0.92
C ASP A 18 5.34 10.20 0.31
N LYS A 19 4.75 9.93 1.49
CA LYS A 19 5.24 10.45 2.78
C LYS A 19 6.51 9.76 3.29
N ARG A 20 7.08 8.80 2.55
CA ARG A 20 8.25 7.99 2.92
C ARG A 20 8.10 7.21 4.23
N ILE A 21 6.84 6.94 4.64
CA ILE A 21 6.52 6.09 5.80
C ILE A 21 6.60 4.61 5.38
N LEU A 22 6.10 4.32 4.18
CA LEU A 22 6.21 3.01 3.55
C LEU A 22 7.19 3.05 2.39
N GLU A 23 7.90 1.95 2.20
CA GLU A 23 8.72 1.71 1.02
C GLU A 23 8.11 0.56 0.22
N LYS A 24 7.89 0.80 -1.09
CA LYS A 24 7.34 -0.20 -2.00
C LYS A 24 8.46 -1.15 -2.42
N VAL A 25 8.42 -2.38 -1.92
CA VAL A 25 9.44 -3.40 -2.21
C VAL A 25 9.22 -4.04 -3.59
N GLY A 26 7.97 -4.19 -4.01
CA GLY A 26 7.65 -4.76 -5.31
C GLY A 26 6.20 -5.19 -5.45
N SER A 27 5.83 -5.57 -6.67
CA SER A 27 4.51 -6.11 -6.98
C SER A 27 4.62 -7.55 -7.47
N THR A 28 3.87 -8.46 -6.86
CA THR A 28 3.64 -9.81 -7.37
C THR A 28 2.30 -9.85 -8.10
N GLY A 29 2.03 -10.92 -8.86
CA GLY A 29 0.73 -11.11 -9.52
C GLY A 29 -0.48 -11.15 -8.57
N LYS A 30 -0.25 -11.19 -7.25
CA LYS A 30 -1.29 -11.19 -6.21
C LYS A 30 -1.44 -9.86 -5.47
N GLY A 31 -0.48 -8.94 -5.57
CA GLY A 31 -0.54 -7.65 -4.86
C GLY A 31 0.80 -6.92 -4.75
N THR A 32 0.77 -5.73 -4.16
CA THR A 32 1.99 -4.93 -3.90
C THR A 32 2.40 -5.09 -2.45
N HIS A 33 3.69 -5.35 -2.22
CA HIS A 33 4.27 -5.45 -0.90
C HIS A 33 4.95 -4.14 -0.51
N TYR A 34 4.70 -3.71 0.72
CA TYR A 34 5.25 -2.51 1.33
C TYR A 34 5.91 -2.90 2.65
N ILE A 35 7.03 -2.25 2.97
CA ILE A 35 7.69 -2.35 4.28
C ILE A 35 7.65 -0.99 4.96
N MET A 36 7.59 -0.99 6.30
CA MET A 36 7.79 0.24 7.06
C MET A 36 9.28 0.54 7.11
N LYS A 37 9.63 1.82 6.95
CA LYS A 37 11.01 2.28 7.12
C LYS A 37 11.36 2.45 8.59
#